data_AF-A0A1S7LFB7-F1
#
_entry.id   AF-A0A1S7LFB7-F1
#
_cell.length_a   1.000
_cell.length_b   1.000
_cell.length_c   1.000
_cell.angle_alpha   90.00
_cell.angle_beta   90.00
_cell.angle_gamma   90.00
#
_symmetry.space_group_name_H-M   'P 1'
#
loop_
_entity.id
_entity.type
_entity.pdbx_description
1 polymer ?
#
loop_
_entity_poly.entity_id
_entity_poly.type
_entity_poly.pdbx_seq_one_letter_code
_entity_poly.pdbx_strand_id
1 'polypeptide(L)'
;MDCFIGIDYSGAATATSPLKNIQAYIAYPGHPPPPVLPNTAEQRSKYWSRQQLTHWLTEQIQSRACLIGIDHGFSFPMDYFQRYQLSSWESFLADFIHHWPSHQPETTVQSLRTGNPRHGDAKQLRLCETWTSTASSIFQMDVQGSVGKATHAGLPWLYAMRRQCGEKLHFWPFDGWQPEAGKSVIAESYPSLFKRRYPRENRNADEQDAYALARWLQQSWQQGIMPHYLHPPLTEYQRSQAKLEGWILGVS
;
A
#
# COMPACT_ATOMS: atom_id res chain seq x y z
N MET A 1 -11.54 -15.31 -1.34
CA MET A 1 -11.67 -13.87 -1.09
C MET A 1 -13.10 -13.48 -1.39
N ASP A 2 -13.73 -12.77 -0.46
CA ASP A 2 -15.12 -12.32 -0.55
C ASP A 2 -15.24 -11.00 -1.31
N CYS A 3 -14.22 -10.15 -1.24
CA CYS A 3 -14.10 -8.94 -2.03
C CYS A 3 -12.64 -8.58 -2.36
N PHE A 4 -12.49 -7.65 -3.30
CA PHE A 4 -11.22 -7.15 -3.81
C PHE A 4 -11.21 -5.64 -3.72
N ILE A 5 -10.25 -5.08 -3.00
CA ILE A 5 -10.20 -3.64 -2.71
C ILE A 5 -8.95 -3.06 -3.36
N GLY A 6 -9.14 -2.02 -4.16
CA GLY A 6 -8.06 -1.24 -4.77
C GLY A 6 -8.05 0.16 -4.21
N ILE A 7 -6.89 0.57 -3.71
CA ILE A 7 -6.66 1.87 -3.09
C ILE A 7 -5.59 2.64 -3.87
N ASP A 8 -5.96 3.83 -4.34
CA ASP A 8 -4.99 4.87 -4.65
C ASP A 8 -4.79 5.75 -3.42
N TYR A 9 -3.53 6.01 -3.06
CA TYR A 9 -3.16 6.53 -1.76
C TYR A 9 -2.37 7.84 -1.85
N SER A 10 -2.66 8.77 -0.94
CA SER A 10 -2.00 10.08 -0.92
C SER A 10 -1.33 10.37 0.41
N GLY A 11 -0.07 10.84 0.33
CA GLY A 11 0.67 11.38 1.46
C GLY A 11 0.59 12.89 1.64
N ALA A 12 -0.32 13.56 0.92
CA ALA A 12 -0.53 14.99 1.08
C ALA A 12 -1.16 15.34 2.43
N ALA A 13 -0.87 16.54 2.96
CA ALA A 13 -1.48 17.09 4.18
C ALA A 13 -1.42 16.14 5.42
N THR A 14 -2.29 16.38 6.40
CA THR A 14 -2.32 15.64 7.68
C THR A 14 -3.12 14.35 7.57
N ALA A 15 -2.95 13.46 8.54
CA ALA A 15 -3.68 12.19 8.67
C ALA A 15 -5.21 12.30 8.56
N THR A 16 -5.78 13.39 9.06
CA THR A 16 -7.23 13.63 9.15
C THR A 16 -7.76 14.55 8.05
N SER A 17 -6.89 15.07 7.19
CA SER A 17 -7.30 15.93 6.07
C SER A 17 -8.05 15.09 5.03
N PRO A 18 -9.25 15.50 4.60
CA PRO A 18 -9.94 14.88 3.46
C PRO A 18 -9.20 15.18 2.15
N LEU A 19 -8.87 14.14 1.37
CA LEU A 19 -8.06 14.25 0.16
C LEU A 19 -8.76 13.66 -1.04
N LYS A 20 -8.93 14.47 -2.08
CA LYS A 20 -9.52 14.02 -3.36
C LYS A 20 -8.68 12.95 -4.07
N ASN A 21 -7.39 12.86 -3.75
CA ASN A 21 -6.42 11.91 -4.30
C ASN A 21 -6.30 10.63 -3.44
N ILE A 22 -7.25 10.37 -2.54
CA ILE A 22 -7.41 9.07 -1.92
C ILE A 22 -8.68 8.46 -2.51
N GLN A 23 -8.53 7.35 -3.21
CA GLN A 23 -9.63 6.67 -3.90
C GLN A 23 -9.69 5.22 -3.46
N ALA A 24 -10.91 4.74 -3.22
CA ALA A 24 -11.16 3.36 -2.81
C ALA A 24 -12.24 2.76 -3.71
N TYR A 25 -11.96 1.58 -4.23
CA TYR A 25 -12.87 0.81 -5.08
C TYR A 25 -12.98 -0.61 -4.54
N ILE A 26 -14.19 -1.18 -4.54
CA ILE A 26 -14.43 -2.54 -4.06
C ILE A 26 -15.13 -3.37 -5.14
N ALA A 27 -14.54 -4.49 -5.52
CA ALA A 27 -15.15 -5.48 -6.40
C ALA A 27 -15.61 -6.69 -5.60
N TYR A 28 -16.78 -7.22 -5.98
CA TYR A 28 -17.28 -8.52 -5.55
C TYR A 28 -17.22 -9.48 -6.74
N PRO A 29 -17.04 -10.80 -6.55
CA PRO A 29 -16.97 -11.75 -7.64
C PRO A 29 -18.04 -11.52 -8.73
N GLY A 30 -17.60 -11.32 -9.97
CA GLY A 30 -18.47 -11.18 -11.15
C GLY A 30 -18.91 -9.75 -11.48
N HIS A 31 -18.72 -8.78 -10.58
CA HIS A 31 -19.16 -7.40 -10.78
C HIS A 31 -17.98 -6.43 -10.94
N PRO A 32 -18.06 -5.40 -11.80
CA PRO A 32 -17.06 -4.35 -11.84
C PRO A 32 -17.06 -3.56 -10.52
N PRO A 33 -15.92 -3.01 -10.08
CA PRO A 33 -15.85 -2.32 -8.80
C PRO A 33 -16.52 -0.94 -8.86
N PRO A 34 -17.55 -0.64 -8.05
CA PRO A 34 -17.97 0.73 -7.78
C PRO A 34 -16.98 1.49 -6.88
N PRO A 35 -16.98 2.84 -6.93
CA PRO A 35 -16.26 3.65 -5.95
C PRO A 35 -16.90 3.51 -4.56
N VAL A 36 -16.07 3.59 -3.52
CA VAL A 36 -16.49 3.66 -2.12
C VAL A 36 -16.22 5.07 -1.60
N LEU A 37 -17.25 5.71 -1.05
CA LEU A 37 -17.16 7.04 -0.47
C LEU A 37 -17.04 6.95 1.06
N PRO A 38 -16.36 7.90 1.72
CA PRO A 38 -16.33 7.96 3.18
C PRO A 38 -17.73 8.17 3.74
N ASN A 39 -17.96 7.71 4.97
CA ASN A 39 -19.19 8.03 5.69
C ASN A 39 -19.24 9.54 5.98
N THR A 40 -20.10 10.26 5.27
CA THR A 40 -20.15 11.72 5.29
C THR A 40 -20.82 12.30 6.53
N ALA A 41 -21.50 11.47 7.33
CA ALA A 41 -22.17 11.87 8.57
C ALA A 41 -21.18 12.46 9.59
N GLU A 42 -19.91 12.03 9.58
CA GLU A 42 -18.92 12.41 10.58
C GLU A 42 -18.05 13.62 10.19
N GLN A 43 -17.69 13.78 8.90
CA GLN A 43 -16.73 14.82 8.45
C GLN A 43 -17.25 15.80 7.39
N ARG A 44 -18.53 15.69 6.95
CA ARG A 44 -19.13 16.56 5.91
C ARG A 44 -18.30 16.68 4.61
N SER A 45 -17.41 15.72 4.34
CA SER A 45 -16.58 15.67 3.14
C SER A 45 -16.87 14.39 2.37
N LYS A 46 -16.87 14.50 1.04
CA LYS A 46 -16.98 13.36 0.12
C LYS A 46 -15.64 12.65 -0.12
N TYR A 47 -14.55 13.13 0.47
CA TYR A 47 -13.19 12.64 0.27
C TYR A 47 -12.66 11.93 1.51
N TRP A 48 -11.89 10.87 1.28
CA TRP A 48 -11.25 10.10 2.35
C TRP A 48 -10.13 10.89 3.02
N SER A 49 -10.06 10.81 4.35
CA SER A 49 -8.80 10.98 5.08
C SER A 49 -8.10 9.63 5.25
N ARG A 50 -6.79 9.63 5.50
CA ARG A 50 -6.03 8.38 5.75
C ARG A 50 -6.54 7.64 7.00
N GLN A 51 -6.91 8.38 8.04
CA GLN A 51 -7.50 7.81 9.24
C GLN A 51 -8.82 7.08 8.94
N GLN A 52 -9.76 7.74 8.27
CA GLN A 52 -11.04 7.13 7.92
C GLN A 52 -10.89 5.93 7.00
N LEU A 53 -10.01 6.03 6.00
CA LEU A 53 -9.73 4.92 5.10
C LEU A 53 -9.21 3.71 5.89
N THR A 54 -8.30 3.93 6.85
CA THR A 54 -7.75 2.87 7.70
C THR A 54 -8.82 2.24 8.60
N HIS A 55 -9.69 3.05 9.21
CA HIS A 55 -10.82 2.52 9.99
C HIS A 55 -11.75 1.66 9.12
N TRP A 56 -12.13 2.17 7.94
CA TRP A 56 -12.98 1.44 7.00
C TRP A 56 -12.35 0.12 6.52
N LEU A 57 -11.05 0.13 6.17
CA LEU A 57 -10.32 -1.09 5.80
C LEU A 57 -10.33 -2.10 6.94
N THR A 58 -10.13 -1.64 8.18
CA THR A 58 -10.16 -2.49 9.37
C THR A 58 -11.53 -3.14 9.57
N GLU A 59 -12.62 -2.39 9.38
CA GLU A 59 -13.98 -2.94 9.42
C GLU A 59 -14.21 -4.00 8.33
N GLN A 60 -13.70 -3.78 7.11
CA GLN A 60 -13.78 -4.79 6.06
C GLN A 60 -13.02 -6.06 6.45
N ILE A 61 -11.79 -5.94 6.93
CA ILE A 61 -10.94 -7.06 7.34
C ILE A 61 -11.56 -7.85 8.51
N GLN A 62 -12.21 -7.16 9.45
CA GLN A 62 -12.84 -7.81 10.60
C GLN A 62 -14.11 -8.58 10.22
N SER A 63 -14.81 -8.16 9.15
CA SER A 63 -16.08 -8.72 8.72
C SER A 63 -15.98 -9.82 7.66
N ARG A 64 -14.94 -9.82 6.82
CA ARG A 64 -14.80 -10.75 5.69
C ARG A 64 -13.35 -10.90 5.21
N ALA A 65 -13.08 -11.91 4.39
CA ALA A 65 -11.76 -12.11 3.78
C ALA A 65 -11.59 -11.24 2.53
N CYS A 66 -10.77 -10.19 2.62
CA CYS A 66 -10.52 -9.24 1.55
C CYS A 66 -9.16 -9.49 0.89
N LEU A 67 -9.03 -9.25 -0.42
CA LEU A 67 -7.73 -9.04 -1.07
C LEU A 67 -7.57 -7.55 -1.40
N ILE A 68 -6.59 -6.91 -0.77
CA ILE A 68 -6.43 -5.45 -0.73
C ILE A 68 -5.10 -5.09 -1.38
N GLY A 69 -5.15 -4.27 -2.42
CA GLY A 69 -3.98 -3.65 -3.01
C GLY A 69 -3.93 -2.17 -2.64
N ILE A 70 -2.75 -1.66 -2.29
CA ILE A 70 -2.54 -0.24 -2.01
C ILE A 70 -1.38 0.31 -2.83
N ASP A 71 -1.60 1.48 -3.47
CA ASP A 71 -0.59 2.19 -4.25
C ASP A 71 0.38 3.03 -3.38
N HIS A 72 1.18 2.33 -2.57
CA HIS A 72 2.39 2.89 -1.96
C HIS A 72 3.33 1.78 -1.46
N GLY A 73 4.59 2.14 -1.17
CA GLY A 73 5.61 1.24 -0.62
C GLY A 73 5.25 0.71 0.78
N PHE A 74 5.51 -0.57 1.05
CA PHE A 74 5.30 -1.16 2.39
C PHE A 74 6.58 -1.24 3.23
N SER A 75 7.75 -0.94 2.64
CA SER A 75 9.00 -0.83 3.39
C SER A 75 10.07 -0.08 2.59
N PHE A 76 11.29 -0.03 3.11
CA PHE A 76 12.42 0.73 2.60
C PHE A 76 13.51 -0.19 2.03
N PRO A 77 14.41 0.29 1.16
CA PRO A 77 15.53 -0.48 0.62
C PRO A 77 16.40 -1.16 1.69
N MET A 78 16.98 -2.30 1.35
CA MET A 78 17.91 -3.05 2.20
C MET A 78 19.04 -2.19 2.80
N ASP A 79 19.57 -1.22 2.05
CA ASP A 79 20.57 -0.28 2.57
C ASP A 79 20.11 0.48 3.82
N TYR A 80 18.81 0.81 3.91
CA TYR A 80 18.23 1.46 5.06
C TYR A 80 18.24 0.52 6.28
N PHE A 81 17.86 -0.74 6.07
CA PHE A 81 17.91 -1.77 7.11
C PHE A 81 19.32 -1.97 7.64
N GLN A 82 20.31 -2.06 6.74
CA GLN A 82 21.72 -2.21 7.11
C GLN A 82 22.25 -1.00 7.89
N ARG A 83 21.95 0.22 7.41
CA ARG A 83 22.39 1.48 8.05
C ARG A 83 21.90 1.62 9.48
N TYR A 84 20.65 1.23 9.73
CA TYR A 84 20.00 1.37 11.03
C TYR A 84 19.89 0.06 11.83
N GLN A 85 20.56 -1.00 11.36
CA GLN A 85 20.64 -2.31 12.02
C GLN A 85 19.26 -2.92 12.32
N LEU A 86 18.33 -2.76 11.38
CA LEU A 86 16.98 -3.32 11.46
C LEU A 86 17.00 -4.74 10.90
N SER A 87 16.44 -5.70 11.65
CA SER A 87 16.53 -7.13 11.33
C SER A 87 15.21 -7.75 10.86
N SER A 88 14.10 -7.03 10.99
CA SER A 88 12.77 -7.50 10.61
C SER A 88 11.89 -6.34 10.17
N TRP A 89 10.85 -6.65 9.38
CA TRP A 89 9.84 -5.66 9.00
C TRP A 89 9.11 -5.07 10.22
N GLU A 90 8.86 -5.88 11.26
CA GLU A 90 8.26 -5.41 12.52
C GLU A 90 9.15 -4.37 13.22
N SER A 91 10.45 -4.67 13.39
CA SER A 91 11.41 -3.71 13.97
C SER A 91 11.52 -2.44 13.12
N PHE A 92 11.39 -2.57 11.80
CA PHE A 92 11.37 -1.43 10.89
C PHE A 92 10.14 -0.55 11.11
N LEU A 93 8.93 -1.12 11.19
CA LEU A 93 7.72 -0.32 11.44
C LEU A 93 7.79 0.40 12.79
N ALA A 94 8.30 -0.27 13.84
CA ALA A 94 8.47 0.33 15.15
C ALA A 94 9.47 1.50 15.15
N ASP A 95 10.66 1.33 14.54
CA ASP A 95 11.64 2.42 14.35
C ASP A 95 11.06 3.55 13.49
N PHE A 96 10.41 3.19 12.38
CA PHE A 96 9.83 4.15 11.45
C PHE A 96 8.82 5.05 12.14
N ILE A 97 7.91 4.52 12.94
CA ILE A 97 6.85 5.32 13.57
C ILE A 97 7.39 6.23 14.66
N HIS A 98 8.47 5.83 15.33
CA HIS A 98 9.16 6.68 16.29
C HIS A 98 9.76 7.92 15.60
N HIS A 99 10.33 7.75 14.40
CA HIS A 99 11.04 8.82 13.70
C HIS A 99 10.22 9.55 12.64
N TRP A 100 9.15 8.94 12.14
CA TRP A 100 8.20 9.48 11.16
C TRP A 100 6.77 9.35 11.67
N PRO A 101 6.38 10.08 12.73
CA PRO A 101 5.06 9.97 13.33
C PRO A 101 3.97 10.69 12.50
N SER A 102 3.87 10.41 11.20
CA SER A 102 2.97 11.09 10.24
C SER A 102 1.47 10.81 10.45
N HIS A 103 1.15 9.91 11.39
CA HIS A 103 -0.20 9.65 11.89
C HIS A 103 -0.65 10.64 12.97
N GLN A 104 0.29 11.36 13.59
CA GLN A 104 -0.03 12.29 14.68
C GLN A 104 -0.83 13.50 14.17
N PRO A 105 -1.65 14.11 15.03
CA PRO A 105 -2.37 15.34 14.69
C PRO A 105 -1.42 16.41 14.15
N GLU A 106 -1.93 17.21 13.20
CA GLU A 106 -1.24 18.37 12.62
C GLU A 106 0.12 18.08 11.95
N THR A 107 0.49 16.80 11.83
CA THR A 107 1.76 16.38 11.29
C THR A 107 1.64 16.02 9.82
N THR A 108 2.62 16.46 9.01
CA THR A 108 2.70 16.12 7.58
C THR A 108 4.04 15.43 7.28
N VAL A 109 4.10 14.64 6.21
CA VAL A 109 5.39 14.07 5.76
C VAL A 109 6.39 15.18 5.47
N GLN A 110 5.93 16.31 4.93
CA GLN A 110 6.78 17.46 4.62
C GLN A 110 7.41 18.07 5.87
N SER A 111 6.63 18.28 6.94
CA SER A 111 7.14 18.87 8.18
C SER A 111 8.13 17.95 8.90
N LEU A 112 7.96 16.63 8.77
CA LEU A 112 8.85 15.63 9.36
C LEU A 112 10.14 15.41 8.57
N ARG A 113 10.27 15.95 7.36
CA ARG A 113 11.42 15.66 6.49
C ARG A 113 12.67 16.42 6.90
N THR A 114 12.53 17.70 7.22
CA THR A 114 13.68 18.58 7.46
C THR A 114 14.42 18.17 8.73
N GLY A 115 15.71 17.83 8.58
CA GLY A 115 16.57 17.46 9.71
C GLY A 115 16.32 16.07 10.29
N ASN A 116 15.49 15.23 9.65
CA ASN A 116 15.19 13.90 10.16
C ASN A 116 16.35 12.93 9.93
N PRO A 117 16.97 12.38 11.00
CA PRO A 117 18.10 11.46 10.87
C PRO A 117 17.71 10.10 10.28
N ARG A 118 16.41 9.80 10.17
CA ARG A 118 15.84 8.58 9.56
C ARG A 118 15.36 8.79 8.13
N HIS A 119 16.02 9.69 7.41
CA HIS A 119 15.84 9.82 5.96
C HIS A 119 16.77 8.85 5.20
N GLY A 120 16.29 8.31 4.07
CA GLY A 120 17.12 7.49 3.17
C GLY A 120 17.84 8.30 2.10
N ASP A 121 18.51 7.62 1.17
CA ASP A 121 19.13 8.25 0.00
C ASP A 121 18.19 8.15 -1.22
N ALA A 122 17.93 9.28 -1.89
CA ALA A 122 17.07 9.37 -3.07
C ALA A 122 17.50 8.50 -4.28
N LYS A 123 18.71 7.92 -4.24
CA LYS A 123 19.23 6.97 -5.25
C LYS A 123 18.99 5.51 -4.88
N GLN A 124 18.65 5.21 -3.62
CA GLN A 124 18.46 3.84 -3.17
C GLN A 124 17.10 3.31 -3.63
N LEU A 125 17.14 2.17 -4.30
CA LEU A 125 15.97 1.44 -4.79
C LEU A 125 15.84 0.12 -4.05
N ARG A 126 14.60 -0.32 -3.85
CA ARG A 126 14.30 -1.70 -3.46
C ARG A 126 14.53 -2.63 -4.64
N LEU A 127 14.76 -3.91 -4.39
CA LEU A 127 14.91 -4.92 -5.43
C LEU A 127 13.71 -4.92 -6.39
N CYS A 128 12.48 -4.84 -5.87
CA CYS A 128 11.27 -4.80 -6.72
C CYS A 128 11.25 -3.58 -7.65
N GLU A 129 11.79 -2.44 -7.23
CA GLU A 129 11.86 -1.22 -8.03
C GLU A 129 12.87 -1.36 -9.18
N THR A 130 13.95 -2.13 -8.99
CA THR A 130 14.92 -2.43 -10.05
C THR A 130 14.36 -3.32 -11.17
N TRP A 131 13.23 -4.00 -10.93
CA TRP A 131 12.52 -4.83 -11.91
C TRP A 131 11.46 -4.04 -12.70
N THR A 132 11.33 -2.75 -12.43
CA THR A 132 10.35 -1.88 -13.08
C THR A 132 11.03 -0.65 -13.66
N SER A 133 10.95 -0.45 -14.97
CA SER A 133 11.66 0.64 -15.67
C SER A 133 11.23 2.06 -15.27
N THR A 134 10.10 2.20 -14.56
CA THR A 134 9.53 3.49 -14.18
C THR A 134 9.51 3.75 -12.67
N ALA A 135 10.01 2.83 -11.84
CA ALA A 135 10.00 3.05 -10.40
C ALA A 135 10.98 4.15 -10.01
N SER A 136 10.55 4.96 -9.05
CA SER A 136 11.38 5.96 -8.38
C SER A 136 11.61 5.52 -6.95
N SER A 137 12.74 5.96 -6.37
CA SER A 137 13.02 5.73 -4.97
C SER A 137 11.91 6.34 -4.11
N ILE A 138 11.46 5.58 -3.11
CA ILE A 138 10.53 6.06 -2.07
C ILE A 138 11.05 7.29 -1.29
N PHE A 139 12.34 7.62 -1.40
CA PHE A 139 12.93 8.80 -0.77
C PHE A 139 12.84 10.05 -1.66
N GLN A 140 12.42 9.92 -2.91
CA GLN A 140 12.10 11.07 -3.78
C GLN A 140 10.68 11.54 -3.48
N MET A 141 10.48 12.65 -2.78
CA MET A 141 9.14 13.06 -2.31
C MET A 141 8.49 14.22 -3.10
N ASP A 142 9.27 14.98 -3.86
CA ASP A 142 8.84 16.19 -4.56
C ASP A 142 8.85 16.03 -6.09
N VAL A 143 8.72 14.78 -6.56
CA VAL A 143 8.64 14.44 -7.99
C VAL A 143 7.22 14.01 -8.31
N GLN A 144 6.67 14.52 -9.41
CA GLN A 144 5.34 14.14 -9.88
C GLN A 144 5.30 12.63 -10.15
N GLY A 145 4.29 11.94 -9.61
CA GLY A 145 4.15 10.49 -9.76
C GLY A 145 5.01 9.67 -8.79
N SER A 146 5.72 10.30 -7.86
CA SER A 146 6.39 9.58 -6.79
C SER A 146 5.43 9.14 -5.69
N VAL A 147 5.64 7.90 -5.24
CA VAL A 147 4.95 7.30 -4.09
C VAL A 147 5.63 7.62 -2.75
N GLY A 148 6.71 8.42 -2.73
CA GLY A 148 7.50 8.66 -1.52
C GLY A 148 6.69 9.25 -0.36
N LYS A 149 5.90 10.30 -0.62
CA LYS A 149 5.00 10.87 0.40
C LYS A 149 3.92 9.88 0.81
N ALA A 150 3.30 9.17 -0.14
CA ALA A 150 2.26 8.18 0.14
C ALA A 150 2.80 7.06 1.04
N THR A 151 4.00 6.56 0.76
CA THR A 151 4.71 5.55 1.55
C THR A 151 4.93 6.03 2.98
N HIS A 152 5.56 7.20 3.17
CA HIS A 152 5.85 7.73 4.51
C HIS A 152 4.59 8.09 5.32
N ALA A 153 3.51 8.44 4.62
CA ALA A 153 2.21 8.70 5.25
C ALA A 153 1.41 7.43 5.52
N GLY A 154 1.68 6.33 4.80
CA GLY A 154 0.94 5.06 4.85
C GLY A 154 1.50 4.06 5.86
N LEU A 155 2.83 4.00 6.01
CA LEU A 155 3.49 3.05 6.92
C LEU A 155 2.94 3.04 8.36
N PRO A 156 2.66 4.19 9.01
CA PRO A 156 2.08 4.16 10.36
C PRO A 156 0.68 3.53 10.41
N TRP A 157 -0.10 3.64 9.33
CA TRP A 157 -1.42 3.04 9.23
C TRP A 157 -1.35 1.54 8.94
N LEU A 158 -0.35 1.07 8.19
CA LEU A 158 -0.09 -0.37 8.06
C LEU A 158 0.21 -0.98 9.43
N TYR A 159 1.05 -0.34 10.23
CA TYR A 159 1.33 -0.79 11.59
C TYR A 159 0.10 -0.76 12.50
N ALA A 160 -0.72 0.29 12.42
CA ALA A 160 -1.99 0.35 13.15
C ALA A 160 -2.92 -0.82 12.77
N MET A 161 -3.10 -1.09 11.47
CA MET A 161 -3.90 -2.21 10.98
C MET A 161 -3.32 -3.56 11.42
N ARG A 162 -1.99 -3.74 11.39
CA ARG A 162 -1.32 -4.95 11.87
C ARG A 162 -1.66 -5.23 13.34
N ARG A 163 -1.59 -4.22 14.20
CA ARG A 163 -1.92 -4.35 15.63
C ARG A 163 -3.41 -4.57 15.88
N GLN A 164 -4.29 -3.95 15.08
CA GLN A 164 -5.74 -4.00 15.30
C GLN A 164 -6.38 -5.26 14.70
N CYS A 165 -5.90 -5.73 13.54
CA CYS A 165 -6.45 -6.90 12.85
C CYS A 165 -5.80 -8.21 13.29
N GLY A 166 -4.55 -8.17 13.76
CA GLY A 166 -3.81 -9.33 14.24
C GLY A 166 -3.82 -10.46 13.21
N GLU A 167 -4.14 -11.67 13.67
CA GLU A 167 -4.10 -12.90 12.85
C GLU A 167 -5.11 -12.91 11.68
N LYS A 168 -6.08 -11.99 11.63
CA LYS A 168 -7.03 -11.89 10.50
C LYS A 168 -6.42 -11.27 9.24
N LEU A 169 -5.25 -10.64 9.36
CA LEU A 169 -4.61 -9.88 8.28
C LEU A 169 -3.23 -10.44 7.97
N HIS A 170 -3.00 -10.73 6.69
CA HIS A 170 -1.72 -11.16 6.13
C HIS A 170 -1.11 -10.03 5.30
N PHE A 171 0.03 -9.49 5.74
CA PHE A 171 0.82 -8.54 4.96
C PHE A 171 1.75 -9.30 4.04
N TRP A 172 1.40 -9.38 2.75
CA TRP A 172 2.27 -10.03 1.78
C TRP A 172 3.39 -9.08 1.30
N PRO A 173 4.65 -9.53 1.19
CA PRO A 173 5.16 -10.89 1.47
C PRO A 173 5.70 -11.08 2.90
N PHE A 174 5.60 -10.08 3.78
CA PHE A 174 6.23 -10.03 5.11
C PHE A 174 5.79 -11.17 6.05
N ASP A 175 4.51 -11.54 6.03
CA ASP A 175 3.96 -12.65 6.81
C ASP A 175 4.10 -14.01 6.09
N GLY A 176 4.74 -14.03 4.92
CA GLY A 176 4.94 -15.22 4.10
C GLY A 176 4.44 -15.04 2.67
N TRP A 177 5.00 -15.86 1.77
CA TRP A 177 4.67 -15.82 0.33
C TRP A 177 3.31 -16.46 0.01
N GLN A 178 2.85 -17.38 0.85
CA GLN A 178 1.58 -18.07 0.70
C GLN A 178 0.63 -17.60 1.81
N PRO A 179 -0.34 -16.73 1.51
CA PRO A 179 -1.36 -16.37 2.48
C PRO A 179 -2.23 -17.57 2.85
N GLU A 180 -2.61 -17.65 4.12
CA GLU A 180 -3.54 -18.66 4.61
C GLU A 180 -4.98 -18.39 4.13
N ALA A 181 -5.73 -19.47 3.91
CA ALA A 181 -7.13 -19.37 3.52
C ALA A 181 -7.97 -18.70 4.62
N GLY A 182 -8.90 -17.84 4.23
CA GLY A 182 -9.80 -17.14 5.15
C GLY A 182 -9.23 -15.89 5.81
N LYS A 183 -7.92 -15.62 5.70
CA LYS A 183 -7.34 -14.34 6.11
C LYS A 183 -7.53 -13.29 5.02
N SER A 184 -7.71 -12.04 5.44
CA SER A 184 -7.55 -10.91 4.52
C SER A 184 -6.08 -10.77 4.15
N VAL A 185 -5.80 -10.41 2.90
CA VAL A 185 -4.46 -10.18 2.38
C VAL A 185 -4.35 -8.72 1.97
N ILE A 186 -3.28 -8.07 2.41
CA ILE A 186 -2.91 -6.73 1.98
C ILE A 186 -1.54 -6.77 1.32
N ALA A 187 -1.44 -6.14 0.16
CA ALA A 187 -0.21 -6.11 -0.63
C ALA A 187 0.03 -4.71 -1.20
N GLU A 188 1.29 -4.35 -1.29
CA GLU A 188 1.74 -3.25 -2.12
C GLU A 188 1.44 -3.59 -3.59
N SER A 189 0.91 -2.64 -4.34
CA SER A 189 0.62 -2.82 -5.76
C SER A 189 0.87 -1.52 -6.52
N TYR A 190 1.26 -1.64 -7.80
CA TYR A 190 1.55 -0.50 -8.64
C TYR A 190 0.61 -0.48 -9.87
N PRO A 191 -0.49 0.30 -9.85
CA PRO A 191 -1.53 0.29 -10.88
C PRO A 191 -1.01 0.54 -12.30
N SER A 192 0.08 1.28 -12.47
CA SER A 192 0.70 1.54 -13.76
C SER A 192 1.06 0.27 -14.56
N LEU A 193 1.25 -0.89 -13.90
CA LEU A 193 1.52 -2.18 -14.54
C LEU A 193 0.34 -2.70 -15.38
N PHE A 194 -0.91 -2.36 -15.00
CA PHE A 194 -2.10 -2.97 -15.60
C PHE A 194 -3.24 -1.97 -15.88
N LYS A 195 -3.18 -0.72 -15.41
CA LYS A 195 -4.29 0.25 -15.54
C LYS A 195 -4.74 0.54 -16.95
N ARG A 196 -3.83 0.42 -17.93
CA ARG A 196 -4.12 0.59 -19.36
C ARG A 196 -4.93 -0.55 -19.97
N ARG A 197 -5.07 -1.69 -19.26
CA ARG A 197 -5.91 -2.82 -19.68
C ARG A 197 -7.41 -2.54 -19.51
N TYR A 198 -7.75 -1.52 -18.73
CA TYR A 198 -9.13 -1.17 -18.41
C TYR A 198 -9.52 0.17 -19.05
N PRO A 199 -10.70 0.28 -19.67
CA PRO A 199 -11.20 1.56 -20.15
C PRO A 199 -11.22 2.60 -19.02
N ARG A 200 -10.82 3.84 -19.31
CA ARG A 200 -10.82 4.92 -18.32
C ARG A 200 -12.21 5.51 -18.08
N GLU A 201 -13.07 5.52 -19.10
CA GLU A 201 -14.39 6.15 -19.07
C GLU A 201 -14.28 7.59 -18.52
N ASN A 202 -15.11 7.95 -17.54
CA ASN A 202 -15.14 9.29 -16.93
C ASN A 202 -14.22 9.40 -15.69
N ARG A 203 -13.43 8.37 -15.36
CA ARG A 203 -12.55 8.37 -14.17
C ARG A 203 -11.37 9.32 -14.35
N ASN A 204 -11.06 10.07 -13.30
CA ASN A 204 -9.80 10.80 -13.20
C ASN A 204 -8.61 9.81 -13.02
N ALA A 205 -7.39 10.32 -12.88
CA ALA A 205 -6.20 9.45 -12.81
C ALA A 205 -6.19 8.59 -11.53
N ASP A 206 -6.40 9.22 -10.39
CA ASP A 206 -6.46 8.61 -9.06
C ASP A 206 -7.60 7.57 -8.98
N GLU A 207 -8.78 7.91 -9.52
CA GLU A 207 -9.93 6.99 -9.61
C GLU A 207 -9.62 5.78 -10.50
N GLN A 208 -8.93 6.00 -11.62
CA GLN A 208 -8.55 4.92 -12.54
C GLN A 208 -7.54 3.97 -11.89
N ASP A 209 -6.60 4.49 -11.09
CA ASP A 209 -5.57 3.70 -10.44
C ASP A 209 -6.20 2.76 -9.39
N ALA A 210 -7.09 3.29 -8.54
CA ALA A 210 -7.86 2.49 -7.58
C ALA A 210 -8.81 1.49 -8.25
N TYR A 211 -9.57 1.92 -9.27
CA TYR A 211 -10.49 1.06 -10.02
C TYR A 211 -9.77 -0.10 -10.69
N ALA A 212 -8.70 0.20 -11.43
CA ALA A 212 -7.92 -0.80 -12.15
C ALA A 212 -7.31 -1.82 -11.18
N LEU A 213 -6.87 -1.37 -10.02
CA LEU A 213 -6.32 -2.25 -8.98
C LEU A 213 -7.37 -3.22 -8.45
N ALA A 214 -8.53 -2.72 -8.03
CA ALA A 214 -9.63 -3.57 -7.55
C ALA A 214 -10.06 -4.59 -8.62
N ARG A 215 -10.15 -4.14 -9.89
CA ARG A 215 -10.53 -4.99 -11.01
C ARG A 215 -9.47 -6.04 -11.35
N TRP A 216 -8.19 -5.67 -11.30
CA TRP A 216 -7.09 -6.58 -11.57
C TRP A 216 -6.97 -7.66 -10.49
N LEU A 217 -7.10 -7.31 -9.22
CA LEU A 217 -7.11 -8.27 -8.11
C LEU A 217 -8.25 -9.29 -8.27
N GLN A 218 -9.46 -8.80 -8.57
CA GLN A 218 -10.62 -9.65 -8.82
C GLN A 218 -10.38 -10.61 -10.00
N GLN A 219 -10.00 -10.09 -11.17
CA GLN A 219 -9.81 -10.91 -12.36
C GLN A 219 -8.69 -11.93 -12.17
N SER A 220 -7.58 -11.52 -11.57
CA SER A 220 -6.45 -12.40 -11.32
C SER A 220 -6.79 -13.52 -10.34
N TRP A 221 -7.62 -13.23 -9.34
CA TRP A 221 -8.16 -14.25 -8.44
C TRP A 221 -9.11 -15.21 -9.15
N GLN A 222 -10.10 -14.68 -9.89
CA GLN A 222 -11.12 -15.49 -10.58
C GLN A 222 -10.55 -16.39 -11.67
N GLN A 223 -9.50 -15.94 -12.35
CA GLN A 223 -8.80 -16.70 -13.38
C GLN A 223 -7.80 -17.71 -12.79
N GLY A 224 -7.62 -17.75 -11.47
CA GLY A 224 -6.68 -18.65 -10.81
C GLY A 224 -5.20 -18.31 -11.05
N ILE A 225 -4.89 -17.07 -11.50
CA ILE A 225 -3.52 -16.63 -11.79
C ILE A 225 -2.86 -15.87 -10.64
N MET A 226 -3.62 -15.50 -9.60
CA MET A 226 -3.08 -14.83 -8.41
C MET A 226 -1.90 -15.59 -7.75
N PRO A 227 -1.90 -16.94 -7.65
CA PRO A 227 -0.74 -17.66 -7.12
C PRO A 227 0.58 -17.39 -7.85
N HIS A 228 0.55 -17.11 -9.15
CA HIS A 228 1.75 -16.74 -9.91
C HIS A 228 2.33 -15.41 -9.43
N TYR A 229 1.48 -14.42 -9.18
CA TYR A 229 1.91 -13.11 -8.68
C TYR A 229 2.33 -13.13 -7.21
N LEU A 230 1.80 -14.06 -6.42
CA LEU A 230 2.23 -14.28 -5.03
C LEU A 230 3.57 -15.02 -4.93
N HIS A 231 4.05 -15.62 -6.03
CA HIS A 231 5.33 -16.34 -6.09
C HIS A 231 6.16 -15.90 -7.31
N PRO A 232 6.67 -14.65 -7.31
CA PRO A 232 7.56 -14.19 -8.36
C PRO A 232 8.82 -15.07 -8.46
N PRO A 233 9.50 -15.12 -9.63
CA PRO A 233 10.65 -15.99 -9.89
C PRO A 233 11.95 -15.48 -9.23
N LEU A 234 11.89 -15.25 -7.92
CA LEU A 234 12.98 -14.77 -7.09
C LEU A 234 13.84 -15.93 -6.59
N THR A 235 15.15 -15.72 -6.58
CA THR A 235 16.09 -16.61 -5.88
C THR A 235 15.83 -16.57 -4.37
N GLU A 236 16.35 -17.55 -3.63
CA GLU A 236 16.20 -17.59 -2.16
C GLU A 236 16.79 -16.34 -1.47
N TYR A 237 17.93 -15.85 -1.98
CA TYR A 237 18.54 -14.60 -1.52
C TYR A 237 17.60 -13.40 -1.75
N GLN A 238 17.06 -13.27 -2.96
CA GLN A 238 16.11 -12.21 -3.30
C GLN A 238 14.83 -12.30 -2.47
N ARG A 239 14.32 -13.51 -2.22
CA ARG A 239 13.17 -13.71 -1.32
C ARG A 239 13.46 -13.28 0.11
N SER A 240 14.67 -13.55 0.60
CA SER A 240 15.10 -13.14 1.94
C SER A 240 15.20 -11.61 2.05
N GLN A 241 15.69 -10.94 1.00
CA GLN A 241 15.71 -9.49 0.91
C GLN A 241 14.29 -8.90 0.82
N ALA A 242 13.42 -9.43 -0.04
CA ALA A 242 12.04 -8.97 -0.22
C ALA A 242 11.15 -9.18 1.03
N LYS A 243 11.50 -10.11 1.93
CA LYS A 243 10.86 -10.24 3.25
C LYS A 243 11.14 -9.04 4.17
N LEU A 244 12.12 -8.21 3.86
CA LEU A 244 12.46 -7.00 4.62
C LEU A 244 11.98 -5.74 3.90
N GLU A 245 12.29 -5.58 2.61
CA GLU A 245 11.96 -4.36 1.86
C GLU A 245 10.62 -4.41 1.11
N GLY A 246 9.98 -5.59 1.06
CA GLY A 246 8.69 -5.81 0.40
C GLY A 246 8.81 -6.20 -1.07
N TRP A 247 7.64 -6.43 -1.69
CA TRP A 247 7.52 -6.70 -3.12
C TRP A 247 6.24 -6.07 -3.67
N ILE A 248 6.28 -5.62 -4.92
CA ILE A 248 5.09 -5.08 -5.62
C ILE A 248 4.33 -6.24 -6.24
N LEU A 249 3.09 -6.44 -5.83
CA LEU A 249 2.23 -7.47 -6.40
C LEU A 249 2.01 -7.21 -7.90
N GLY A 250 2.36 -8.19 -8.75
CA GLY A 250 2.30 -8.06 -10.20
C GLY A 250 3.64 -7.81 -10.90
N VAL A 251 4.73 -7.59 -10.15
CA VAL A 251 6.10 -7.57 -10.70
C VAL A 251 6.65 -9.00 -10.69
N SER A 252 7.05 -9.50 -11.87
CA SER A 252 7.51 -10.87 -12.13
C SER A 252 8.43 -10.96 -13.32
#